data_AF-A0A060YRI1-F1
#
_entry.id   AF-A0A060YRI1-F1
#
_cell.length_a   1.000
_cell.length_b   1.000
_cell.length_c   1.000
_cell.angle_alpha   90.00
_cell.angle_beta   90.00
_cell.angle_gamma   90.00
#
_symmetry.space_group_name_H-M   'P 1'
#
loop_
_entity.id
_entity.type
_entity.pdbx_description
1 polymer ?
#
loop_
_entity_poly.entity_id
_entity_poly.type
_entity_poly.pdbx_seq_one_letter_code
_entity_poly.pdbx_strand_id
1 'polypeptide(L)'
;MNWTDAQSYCRAHYTDLATVDDMEDQNRLSTSVSFDDSFWIGLKKGDSMKWHWSLADRRFYREGETEFRNWDTGTPQNGNCALMSTSGLWNNASCDDQHHFLCYDGEFTNLTYVLIQENKTWIDAQSYCRQYHTDLVSVRNQTENTEINKKITLMGLPVWIGLFLDFWRWSDQSDSSFRNWLPGQPSTDQKYSCTTVPSYPFSYYYSKWINPPCENYEPFICYGKLPYSPPDLPDIMMTGEL
;
A
#
# COMPACT_ATOMS: atom_id res chain seq x y z
N MET A 1 -10.35 -22.04 -3.14
CA MET A 1 -11.76 -21.61 -2.95
C MET A 1 -11.99 -20.30 -3.68
N ASN A 2 -13.24 -19.91 -3.97
CA ASN A 2 -13.50 -18.51 -4.34
C ASN A 2 -13.25 -17.59 -3.14
N TRP A 3 -13.11 -16.28 -3.37
CA TRP A 3 -12.70 -15.36 -2.30
C TRP A 3 -13.70 -15.32 -1.13
N THR A 4 -15.01 -15.37 -1.42
CA THR A 4 -16.06 -15.29 -0.39
C THR A 4 -16.10 -16.55 0.48
N ASP A 5 -15.89 -17.71 -0.13
CA ASP A 5 -15.82 -18.99 0.58
C ASP A 5 -14.55 -19.08 1.42
N ALA A 6 -13.41 -18.62 0.87
CA ALA A 6 -12.15 -18.53 1.61
C ALA A 6 -12.28 -17.62 2.85
N GLN A 7 -12.92 -16.45 2.70
CA GLN A 7 -13.21 -15.57 3.82
C GLN A 7 -14.08 -16.25 4.89
N SER A 8 -15.13 -16.95 4.45
CA SER A 8 -16.05 -17.65 5.34
C SER A 8 -15.34 -18.75 6.13
N TYR A 9 -14.43 -19.49 5.47
CA TYR A 9 -13.57 -20.46 6.12
C TYR A 9 -12.67 -19.77 7.17
N CYS A 10 -11.94 -18.72 6.80
CA CYS A 10 -11.04 -18.04 7.73
C CYS A 10 -11.78 -17.51 8.96
N ARG A 11 -12.99 -16.97 8.81
CA ARG A 11 -13.80 -16.49 9.94
C ARG A 11 -14.36 -17.59 10.83
N ALA A 12 -14.47 -18.82 10.33
CA ALA A 12 -14.92 -19.96 11.12
C ALA A 12 -13.79 -20.58 11.95
N HIS A 13 -12.54 -20.48 11.48
CA HIS A 13 -11.38 -21.17 12.07
C HIS A 13 -10.30 -20.23 12.66
N TYR A 14 -10.28 -18.97 12.22
CA TYR A 14 -9.29 -17.93 12.54
C TYR A 14 -10.01 -16.58 12.72
N THR A 15 -9.30 -15.45 12.52
CA THR A 15 -9.89 -14.11 12.57
C THR A 15 -10.53 -13.72 11.24
N ASP A 16 -9.74 -13.65 10.16
CA ASP A 16 -10.19 -13.33 8.80
C ASP A 16 -9.12 -13.76 7.77
N LEU A 17 -9.33 -13.51 6.48
CA LEU A 17 -8.27 -13.54 5.46
C LEU A 17 -7.16 -12.54 5.81
N ALA A 18 -5.92 -12.88 5.46
CA ALA A 18 -4.74 -12.11 5.83
C ALA A 18 -4.84 -10.62 5.47
N THR A 19 -4.62 -9.79 6.48
CA THR A 19 -4.38 -8.36 6.36
C THR A 19 -2.87 -8.11 6.37
N VAL A 20 -2.42 -7.10 5.62
CA VAL A 20 -1.01 -6.69 5.57
C VAL A 20 -0.92 -5.26 6.07
N ASP A 21 -0.31 -5.04 7.23
CA ASP A 21 -0.19 -3.70 7.83
C ASP A 21 1.09 -2.98 7.39
N ASP A 22 2.16 -3.72 7.10
CA ASP A 22 3.45 -3.16 6.71
C ASP A 22 4.30 -4.16 5.90
N MET A 23 5.57 -3.81 5.68
CA MET A 23 6.52 -4.66 4.96
C MET A 23 6.94 -5.90 5.77
N GLU A 24 6.87 -5.88 7.10
CA GLU A 24 7.15 -7.06 7.92
C GLU A 24 6.08 -8.12 7.69
N ASP A 25 4.81 -7.71 7.74
CA ASP A 25 3.68 -8.55 7.38
C ASP A 25 3.77 -9.07 5.95
N GLN A 26 4.15 -8.22 5.00
CA GLN A 26 4.35 -8.64 3.60
C GLN A 26 5.43 -9.73 3.48
N ASN A 27 6.55 -9.60 4.19
CA ASN A 27 7.64 -10.56 4.16
C ASN A 27 7.23 -11.89 4.82
N ARG A 28 6.45 -11.82 5.90
CA ARG A 28 5.89 -13.00 6.57
C ARG A 28 4.91 -13.74 5.66
N LEU A 29 4.06 -13.00 4.96
CA LEU A 29 3.13 -13.58 3.99
C LEU A 29 3.89 -14.38 2.92
N SER A 30 4.96 -13.81 2.36
CA SER A 30 5.73 -14.41 1.27
C SER A 30 6.58 -15.63 1.69
N THR A 31 6.91 -15.74 2.97
CA THR A 31 7.68 -16.89 3.52
C THR A 31 6.79 -17.98 4.09
N SER A 32 5.51 -17.67 4.38
CA SER A 32 4.55 -18.62 4.96
C SER A 32 4.06 -19.69 3.97
N VAL A 33 4.33 -19.53 2.68
CA VAL A 33 3.82 -20.39 1.59
C VAL A 33 4.99 -20.97 0.80
N SER A 34 4.96 -22.29 0.58
CA SER A 34 6.03 -23.06 -0.08
C SER A 34 5.67 -23.52 -1.50
N PHE A 35 4.64 -22.95 -2.12
CA PHE A 35 4.13 -23.38 -3.41
C PHE A 35 4.24 -22.27 -4.45
N ASP A 36 4.49 -22.68 -5.70
CA ASP A 36 4.35 -21.86 -6.90
C ASP A 36 2.85 -21.65 -7.21
N ASP A 37 2.18 -20.86 -6.37
CA ASP A 37 0.77 -20.51 -6.54
C ASP A 37 0.49 -19.05 -6.18
N SER A 38 -0.75 -18.59 -6.42
CA SER A 38 -1.26 -17.30 -5.97
C SER A 38 -2.29 -17.50 -4.87
N PHE A 39 -2.24 -16.68 -3.82
CA PHE A 39 -3.09 -16.88 -2.65
C PHE A 39 -4.00 -15.69 -2.39
N TRP A 40 -5.27 -15.93 -2.05
CA TRP A 40 -6.17 -14.89 -1.59
C TRP A 40 -5.68 -14.25 -0.29
N ILE A 41 -5.78 -12.92 -0.25
CA ILE A 41 -5.68 -12.10 0.97
C ILE A 41 -6.95 -11.30 1.19
N GLY A 42 -7.07 -10.64 2.34
CA GLY A 42 -8.29 -9.95 2.77
C GLY A 42 -8.61 -8.67 2.01
N LEU A 43 -7.74 -8.22 1.10
CA LEU A 43 -7.96 -6.98 0.35
C LEU A 43 -8.99 -7.21 -0.77
N LYS A 44 -10.01 -6.34 -0.80
CA LYS A 44 -11.09 -6.36 -1.79
C LYS A 44 -11.53 -4.95 -2.18
N LYS A 45 -12.00 -4.79 -3.41
CA LYS A 45 -12.65 -3.56 -3.90
C LYS A 45 -13.85 -3.22 -3.01
N GLY A 46 -13.84 -2.01 -2.47
CA GLY A 46 -14.89 -1.43 -1.65
C GLY A 46 -15.76 -0.44 -2.41
N ASP A 47 -16.67 0.19 -1.66
CA ASP A 47 -17.76 1.01 -2.20
C ASP A 47 -17.51 2.52 -2.06
N SER A 48 -16.49 2.91 -1.30
CA SER A 48 -16.15 4.30 -1.00
C SER A 48 -14.65 4.51 -1.10
N MET A 49 -14.24 5.67 -1.62
CA MET A 49 -12.84 6.04 -1.70
C MET A 49 -12.36 6.79 -0.46
N LYS A 50 -11.12 6.55 -0.03
CA LYS A 50 -10.48 7.26 1.07
C LYS A 50 -9.03 7.62 0.73
N TRP A 51 -8.58 8.78 1.19
CA TRP A 51 -7.19 9.21 1.03
C TRP A 51 -6.32 8.52 2.07
N HIS A 52 -5.22 7.94 1.61
CA HIS A 52 -4.26 7.22 2.41
C HIS A 52 -2.83 7.67 2.09
N TRP A 53 -1.96 7.57 3.10
CA TRP A 53 -0.53 7.65 2.89
C TRP A 53 0.04 6.27 2.58
N SER A 54 0.94 6.21 1.59
CA SER A 54 1.61 5.00 1.11
C SER A 54 2.37 4.27 2.23
N LEU A 55 3.10 5.04 3.04
CA LEU A 55 3.77 4.51 4.21
C LEU A 55 2.72 4.16 5.26
N ALA A 56 2.53 2.87 5.51
CA ALA A 56 1.39 2.38 6.32
C ALA A 56 1.70 2.24 7.82
N ASP A 57 2.98 2.33 8.23
CA ASP A 57 3.38 2.12 9.62
C ASP A 57 2.76 3.19 10.53
N ARG A 58 1.77 2.80 11.32
CA ARG A 58 1.06 3.71 12.24
C ARG A 58 1.96 4.28 13.33
N ARG A 59 3.06 3.62 13.69
CA ARG A 59 4.04 4.12 14.67
C ARG A 59 4.79 5.35 14.15
N PHE A 60 4.78 5.55 12.84
CA PHE A 60 5.39 6.72 12.20
C PHE A 60 4.57 8.01 12.37
N TYR A 61 3.25 7.89 12.54
CA TYR A 61 2.34 9.03 12.61
C TYR A 61 1.91 9.30 14.04
N ARG A 62 1.90 10.58 14.42
CA ARG A 62 1.22 11.07 15.62
C ARG A 62 -0.25 11.34 15.31
N GLU A 63 -1.03 11.53 16.37
CA GLU A 63 -2.44 11.87 16.24
C GLU A 63 -2.66 13.10 15.34
N GLY A 64 -3.51 12.93 14.31
CA GLY A 64 -3.85 13.97 13.34
C GLY A 64 -2.85 14.15 12.19
N GLU A 65 -1.66 13.56 12.22
CA GLU A 65 -0.66 13.73 11.16
C GLU A 65 -1.09 13.09 9.83
N THR A 66 -1.90 12.03 9.87
CA THR A 66 -2.49 11.41 8.68
C THR A 66 -3.51 12.30 7.98
N GLU A 67 -4.05 13.31 8.68
CA GLU A 67 -5.11 14.20 8.19
C GLU A 67 -4.58 15.52 7.63
N PHE A 68 -3.28 15.82 7.81
CA PHE A 68 -2.70 17.04 7.27
C PHE A 68 -2.83 17.07 5.74
N ARG A 69 -3.37 18.17 5.20
CA ARG A 69 -3.51 18.41 3.77
C ARG A 69 -3.07 19.83 3.44
N ASN A 70 -2.24 19.96 2.41
CA ASN A 70 -1.83 21.26 1.87
C ASN A 70 -2.24 21.40 0.40
N TRP A 71 -3.49 21.05 0.10
CA TRP A 71 -4.09 21.15 -1.23
C TRP A 71 -4.03 22.58 -1.78
N ASP A 72 -3.81 22.71 -3.08
CA ASP A 72 -3.99 23.95 -3.81
C ASP A 72 -5.48 24.34 -3.89
N THR A 73 -5.75 25.60 -4.18
CA THR A 73 -7.12 26.10 -4.28
C THR A 73 -7.89 25.34 -5.35
N GLY A 74 -8.99 24.70 -4.93
CA GLY A 74 -9.86 23.95 -5.83
C GLY A 74 -9.42 22.51 -6.11
N THR A 75 -8.46 21.96 -5.36
CA THR A 75 -8.13 20.51 -5.36
C THR A 75 -8.56 19.84 -4.05
N PRO A 76 -8.77 18.51 -4.03
CA PRO A 76 -8.65 17.55 -5.13
C PRO A 76 -9.76 17.66 -6.20
N GLN A 77 -9.41 17.43 -7.48
CA GLN A 77 -10.32 17.35 -8.64
C GLN A 77 -10.29 15.94 -9.27
N ASN A 78 -9.84 15.81 -10.53
CA ASN A 78 -9.71 14.55 -11.24
C ASN A 78 -8.36 13.89 -10.95
N GLY A 79 -8.39 12.62 -10.59
CA GLY A 79 -7.18 11.83 -10.34
C GLY A 79 -7.07 11.36 -8.90
N ASN A 80 -6.36 10.27 -8.72
CA ASN A 80 -6.32 9.54 -7.45
C ASN A 80 -4.94 9.58 -6.79
N CYS A 81 -3.97 10.27 -7.37
CA CYS A 81 -2.61 10.32 -6.86
C CYS A 81 -2.16 11.77 -6.71
N ALA A 82 -1.53 12.10 -5.58
CA ALA A 82 -1.16 13.46 -5.24
C ALA A 82 0.28 13.79 -5.61
N LEU A 83 0.48 15.01 -6.11
CA LEU A 83 1.77 15.60 -6.43
C LEU A 83 1.96 16.94 -5.71
N MET A 84 3.19 17.22 -5.28
CA MET A 84 3.56 18.54 -4.75
C MET A 84 4.15 19.39 -5.87
N SER A 85 3.60 20.60 -6.03
CA SER A 85 4.10 21.60 -6.97
C SER A 85 5.29 22.40 -6.42
N THR A 86 5.91 23.21 -7.27
CA THR A 86 7.02 24.10 -6.88
C THR A 86 6.63 25.19 -5.90
N SER A 87 5.33 25.49 -5.74
CA SER A 87 4.80 26.41 -4.71
C SER A 87 4.63 25.72 -3.34
N GLY A 88 4.70 24.39 -3.30
CA GLY A 88 4.54 23.59 -2.08
C GLY A 88 3.11 23.19 -1.81
N LEU A 89 2.16 23.65 -2.63
CA LEU A 89 0.77 23.21 -2.62
C LEU A 89 0.61 21.92 -3.42
N TRP A 90 -0.36 21.11 -3.03
CA TRP A 90 -0.61 19.79 -3.60
C TRP A 90 -1.71 19.83 -4.65
N ASN A 91 -1.56 19.01 -5.66
CA ASN A 91 -2.58 18.74 -6.67
C ASN A 91 -2.79 17.23 -6.77
N ASN A 92 -3.86 16.79 -7.42
CA ASN A 92 -4.08 15.40 -7.78
C ASN A 92 -4.10 15.23 -9.30
N ALA A 93 -3.62 14.08 -9.77
CA ALA A 93 -3.55 13.73 -11.19
C ALA A 93 -3.82 12.23 -11.39
N SER A 94 -3.85 11.80 -12.64
CA SER A 94 -3.99 10.37 -12.94
C SER A 94 -2.80 9.63 -12.37
N CYS A 95 -3.04 8.49 -11.71
CA CYS A 95 -1.94 7.67 -11.18
C CYS A 95 -1.04 7.11 -12.28
N ASP A 96 -1.53 7.08 -13.52
CA ASP A 96 -0.81 6.65 -14.72
C ASP A 96 0.05 7.77 -15.35
N ASP A 97 -0.10 9.02 -14.89
CA ASP A 97 0.76 10.11 -15.33
C ASP A 97 2.20 9.86 -14.83
N GLN A 98 3.19 10.30 -15.61
CA GLN A 98 4.59 10.09 -15.27
C GLN A 98 5.20 11.35 -14.67
N HIS A 99 5.74 11.23 -13.46
CA HIS A 99 6.43 12.30 -12.78
C HIS A 99 7.68 11.79 -12.07
N HIS A 100 8.59 12.73 -11.76
CA HIS A 100 9.60 12.55 -10.72
C HIS A 100 8.92 12.36 -9.36
N PHE A 101 9.64 11.84 -8.38
CA PHE A 101 9.03 11.45 -7.12
C PHE A 101 10.00 11.56 -5.94
N LEU A 102 9.44 11.66 -4.75
CA LEU A 102 10.20 11.75 -3.51
C LEU A 102 10.04 10.47 -2.70
N CYS A 103 11.16 9.88 -2.32
CA CYS A 103 11.19 8.78 -1.36
C CYS A 103 11.67 9.27 0.01
N TYR A 104 11.18 8.62 1.06
CA TYR A 104 11.92 8.53 2.31
C TYR A 104 13.11 7.60 2.13
N ASP A 105 14.25 7.95 2.72
CA ASP A 105 15.48 7.15 2.75
C ASP A 105 15.98 7.02 4.19
N GLY A 106 16.29 5.78 4.62
CA GLY A 106 16.78 5.45 5.97
C GLY A 106 15.80 4.63 6.82
N GLU A 107 16.11 4.51 8.11
CA GLU A 107 15.24 3.88 9.11
C GLU A 107 14.33 4.91 9.79
N PHE A 108 13.20 4.47 10.35
CA PHE A 108 12.13 5.34 10.89
C PHE A 108 12.59 6.45 11.84
N THR A 109 13.68 6.25 12.60
CA THR A 109 14.23 7.25 13.52
C THR A 109 15.07 8.33 12.86
N ASN A 110 15.45 8.15 11.58
CA ASN A 110 16.31 9.05 10.83
C ASN A 110 15.95 9.05 9.33
N LEU A 111 14.66 9.20 9.01
CA LEU A 111 14.22 9.33 7.63
C LEU A 111 14.63 10.67 7.04
N THR A 112 15.21 10.61 5.85
CA THR A 112 15.53 11.78 5.03
C THR A 112 14.73 11.75 3.72
N TYR A 113 14.66 12.87 3.01
CA TYR A 113 13.96 12.95 1.73
C TYR A 113 14.94 12.91 0.57
N VAL A 114 14.75 11.95 -0.35
CA VAL A 114 15.53 11.83 -1.59
C VAL A 114 14.64 12.08 -2.80
N LEU A 115 15.08 12.96 -3.70
CA LEU A 115 14.38 13.28 -4.94
C LEU A 115 14.91 12.40 -6.06
N ILE A 116 14.03 11.59 -6.65
CA ILE A 116 14.35 10.70 -7.75
C ILE A 116 13.92 11.36 -9.06
N GLN A 117 14.89 11.59 -9.95
CA GLN A 117 14.69 12.27 -11.24
C GLN A 117 14.39 11.25 -12.37
N GLU A 118 13.55 10.26 -12.08
CA GLU A 118 13.04 9.31 -13.06
C GLU A 118 11.53 9.52 -13.23
N ASN A 119 11.06 9.48 -14.48
CA ASN A 119 9.63 9.60 -14.76
C ASN A 119 8.95 8.24 -14.57
N LYS A 120 8.05 8.15 -13.58
CA LYS A 120 7.31 6.93 -13.25
C LYS A 120 5.85 7.23 -12.95
N THR A 121 4.99 6.24 -13.20
CA THR A 121 3.61 6.23 -12.66
C THR A 121 3.68 6.21 -11.13
N TRP A 122 2.60 6.56 -10.45
CA TRP A 122 2.61 6.61 -8.98
C TRP A 122 2.91 5.24 -8.36
N ILE A 123 2.34 4.16 -8.90
CA ILE A 123 2.57 2.78 -8.43
C ILE A 123 4.02 2.34 -8.69
N ASP A 124 4.58 2.70 -9.84
CA ASP A 124 5.97 2.37 -10.18
C ASP A 124 6.95 3.17 -9.31
N ALA A 125 6.62 4.43 -8.99
CA ALA A 125 7.38 5.28 -8.08
C ALA A 125 7.35 4.71 -6.64
N GLN A 126 6.19 4.28 -6.15
CA GLN A 126 6.06 3.58 -4.87
C GLN A 126 6.92 2.31 -4.83
N SER A 127 6.80 1.47 -5.87
CA SER A 127 7.56 0.23 -5.97
C SER A 127 9.07 0.51 -5.98
N TYR A 128 9.52 1.54 -6.68
CA TYR A 128 10.91 1.98 -6.67
C TYR A 128 11.35 2.42 -5.26
N CYS A 129 10.59 3.30 -4.61
CA CYS A 129 10.95 3.77 -3.27
C CYS A 129 11.05 2.62 -2.27
N ARG A 130 10.16 1.63 -2.32
CA ARG A 130 10.23 0.46 -1.42
C ARG A 130 11.34 -0.53 -1.76
N GLN A 131 11.80 -0.54 -3.01
CA GLN A 131 12.88 -1.41 -3.45
C GLN A 131 14.27 -0.84 -3.11
N TYR A 132 14.44 0.47 -3.26
CA TYR A 132 15.74 1.13 -3.16
C TYR A 132 15.88 2.07 -1.95
N HIS A 133 14.77 2.39 -1.29
CA HIS A 133 14.67 3.30 -0.16
C HIS A 133 13.61 2.78 0.85
N THR A 134 12.82 3.65 1.49
CA THR A 134 11.76 3.26 2.42
C THR A 134 10.38 3.19 1.75
N ASP A 135 9.82 4.33 1.33
CA ASP A 135 8.52 4.46 0.63
C ASP A 135 8.41 5.88 0.04
N LEU A 136 7.36 6.18 -0.73
CA LEU A 136 7.00 7.54 -1.10
C LEU A 136 6.76 8.39 0.15
N VAL A 137 7.17 9.66 0.08
CA VAL A 137 7.10 10.57 1.23
C VAL A 137 5.67 10.85 1.66
N SER A 138 5.44 10.85 2.96
CA SER A 138 4.28 11.49 3.56
C SER A 138 4.61 12.94 3.90
N VAL A 139 3.58 13.76 4.06
CA VAL A 139 3.75 15.13 4.54
C VAL A 139 2.84 15.31 5.74
N ARG A 140 3.44 15.34 6.93
CA ARG A 140 2.68 15.24 8.20
C ARG A 140 2.30 16.59 8.79
N ASN A 141 2.97 17.65 8.35
CA ASN A 141 2.75 19.01 8.84
C ASN A 141 3.38 20.04 7.89
N GLN A 142 3.13 21.32 8.19
CA GLN A 142 3.64 22.44 7.40
C GLN A 142 5.17 22.54 7.37
N THR A 143 5.86 22.17 8.46
CA THR A 143 7.33 22.23 8.51
C THR A 143 7.93 21.25 7.51
N GLU A 144 7.47 19.99 7.50
CA GLU A 144 7.90 19.00 6.51
C GLU A 144 7.55 19.44 5.09
N ASN A 145 6.36 19.99 4.88
CA ASN A 145 5.96 20.50 3.57
C ASN A 145 6.96 21.54 3.04
N THR A 146 7.40 22.47 3.89
CA THR A 146 8.39 23.48 3.53
C THR A 146 9.78 22.88 3.27
N GLU A 147 10.21 21.89 4.05
CA GLU A 147 11.50 21.20 3.83
C GLU A 147 11.52 20.43 2.51
N ILE A 148 10.43 19.71 2.21
CA ILE A 148 10.24 18.98 0.96
C ILE A 148 10.19 19.96 -0.23
N ASN A 149 9.41 21.04 -0.12
CA ASN A 149 9.28 22.03 -1.17
C ASN A 149 10.63 22.62 -1.60
N LYS A 150 11.54 22.92 -0.65
CA LYS A 150 12.88 23.44 -0.97
C LYS A 150 13.66 22.54 -1.94
N LYS A 151 13.49 21.22 -1.83
CA LYS A 151 14.12 20.24 -2.75
C LYS A 151 13.47 20.29 -4.14
N ILE A 152 12.16 20.47 -4.21
CA ILE A 152 11.36 20.53 -5.45
C ILE A 152 11.62 21.83 -6.21
N THR A 153 11.67 22.98 -5.53
CA THR A 153 11.89 24.29 -6.15
C THR A 153 13.23 24.36 -6.90
N LEU A 154 14.26 23.67 -6.42
CA LEU A 154 15.56 23.58 -7.11
C LEU A 154 15.48 22.84 -8.46
N MET A 155 14.57 21.87 -8.58
CA MET A 155 14.33 21.12 -9.82
C MET A 155 13.35 21.85 -10.76
N GLY A 156 12.35 22.54 -10.21
CA GLY A 156 11.39 23.33 -10.99
C GLY A 156 10.22 22.54 -11.59
N LEU A 157 10.03 21.27 -11.22
CA LEU A 157 8.94 20.41 -11.71
C LEU A 157 8.14 19.82 -10.54
N PRO A 158 6.83 19.56 -10.70
CA PRO A 158 6.05 18.86 -9.69
C PRO A 158 6.48 17.40 -9.55
N VAL A 159 6.30 16.84 -8.36
CA VAL A 159 6.75 15.48 -8.03
C VAL A 159 5.67 14.70 -7.29
N TRP A 160 5.61 13.39 -7.49
CA TRP A 160 4.76 12.51 -6.70
C TRP A 160 5.13 12.53 -5.22
N ILE A 161 4.10 12.55 -4.38
CA ILE A 161 4.17 12.27 -2.94
C ILE A 161 3.30 11.04 -2.65
N GLY A 162 3.46 10.45 -1.46
CA GLY A 162 2.83 9.18 -1.09
C GLY A 162 1.33 9.24 -0.80
N LEU A 163 0.63 10.33 -1.10
CA LEU A 163 -0.81 10.43 -0.87
C LEU A 163 -1.58 9.89 -2.08
N PHE A 164 -2.48 8.94 -1.85
CA PHE A 164 -3.31 8.33 -2.88
C PHE A 164 -4.74 8.09 -2.39
N LEU A 165 -5.69 8.10 -3.32
CA LEU A 165 -7.12 7.89 -3.10
C LEU A 165 -7.46 6.50 -3.63
N ASP A 166 -7.82 5.58 -2.75
CA ASP A 166 -8.18 4.23 -3.14
C ASP A 166 -9.56 3.81 -2.63
N PHE A 167 -10.10 2.78 -3.27
CA PHE A 167 -11.39 2.17 -2.92
C PHE A 167 -11.22 0.79 -2.27
N TRP A 168 -9.98 0.33 -2.06
CA TRP A 168 -9.70 -1.01 -1.55
C TRP A 168 -9.89 -1.03 -0.03
N ARG A 169 -10.54 -2.08 0.48
CA ARG A 169 -10.76 -2.28 1.91
C ARG A 169 -10.30 -3.67 2.34
N TRP A 170 -9.85 -3.77 3.57
CA TRP A 170 -9.55 -5.04 4.19
C TRP A 170 -10.84 -5.70 4.71
N SER A 171 -10.91 -7.02 4.55
CA SER A 171 -12.06 -7.85 4.94
C SER A 171 -12.35 -7.80 6.44
N ASP A 172 -11.31 -7.64 7.24
CA ASP A 172 -11.35 -7.54 8.69
C ASP A 172 -11.72 -6.13 9.21
N GLN A 173 -11.98 -5.19 8.30
CA GLN A 173 -12.31 -3.78 8.60
C GLN A 173 -11.15 -2.98 9.20
N SER A 174 -9.91 -3.48 9.13
CA SER A 174 -8.73 -2.71 9.47
C SER A 174 -8.52 -1.54 8.50
N ASP A 175 -7.93 -0.46 9.02
CA ASP A 175 -7.61 0.75 8.25
C ASP A 175 -6.15 0.75 7.76
N SER A 176 -5.60 -0.41 7.36
CA SER A 176 -4.26 -0.46 6.78
C SER A 176 -4.24 0.16 5.38
N SER A 177 -3.33 1.12 5.17
CA SER A 177 -3.08 1.73 3.87
C SER A 177 -2.05 0.98 3.03
N PHE A 178 -1.47 -0.12 3.53
CA PHE A 178 -0.40 -0.79 2.82
C PHE A 178 -0.95 -1.41 1.52
N ARG A 179 -0.28 -1.09 0.40
CA ARG A 179 -0.59 -1.64 -0.93
C ARG A 179 0.70 -2.08 -1.59
N ASN A 180 0.88 -3.37 -1.86
CA ASN A 180 2.09 -3.87 -2.55
C ASN A 180 1.77 -4.38 -3.95
N TRP A 181 1.01 -3.58 -4.71
CA TRP A 181 0.64 -3.89 -6.08
C TRP A 181 1.86 -4.12 -6.96
N LEU A 182 1.70 -5.03 -7.90
CA LEU A 182 2.63 -5.15 -9.02
C LEU A 182 2.59 -3.88 -9.89
N PRO A 183 3.72 -3.44 -10.48
CA PRO A 183 3.72 -2.43 -11.53
C PRO A 183 2.63 -2.66 -12.59
N GLY A 184 1.84 -1.62 -12.86
CA GLY A 184 0.68 -1.67 -13.76
C GLY A 184 -0.59 -2.32 -13.18
N GLN A 185 -0.62 -2.68 -11.89
CA GLN A 185 -1.80 -3.16 -11.16
C GLN A 185 -2.24 -2.13 -10.11
N PRO A 186 -3.50 -2.13 -9.67
CA PRO A 186 -4.58 -3.06 -10.04
C PRO A 186 -5.24 -2.74 -11.40
N SER A 187 -5.78 -3.75 -12.05
CA SER A 187 -6.72 -3.59 -13.18
C SER A 187 -7.94 -2.76 -12.75
N THR A 188 -8.40 -1.86 -13.61
CA THR A 188 -9.57 -1.00 -13.37
C THR A 188 -10.90 -1.65 -13.73
N ASP A 189 -10.89 -2.81 -14.40
CA ASP A 189 -12.08 -3.56 -14.77
C ASP A 189 -12.89 -3.95 -13.52
N GLN A 190 -14.21 -3.79 -13.58
CA GLN A 190 -15.10 -4.07 -12.45
C GLN A 190 -15.08 -5.53 -12.00
N LYS A 191 -14.77 -6.48 -12.89
CA LYS A 191 -14.66 -7.90 -12.55
C LYS A 191 -13.46 -8.18 -11.64
N TYR A 192 -12.44 -7.35 -11.70
CA TYR A 192 -11.14 -7.51 -11.03
C TYR A 192 -11.18 -6.85 -9.65
N SER A 193 -11.76 -7.56 -8.68
CA SER A 193 -12.20 -6.97 -7.40
C SER A 193 -11.61 -7.62 -6.14
N CYS A 194 -10.87 -8.72 -6.27
CA CYS A 194 -10.27 -9.43 -5.13
C CYS A 194 -8.76 -9.56 -5.33
N THR A 195 -8.00 -9.66 -4.25
CA THR A 195 -6.53 -9.57 -4.32
C THR A 195 -5.87 -10.91 -4.04
N THR A 196 -4.97 -11.33 -4.95
CA THR A 196 -4.04 -12.43 -4.69
C THR A 196 -2.60 -11.96 -4.57
N VAL A 197 -1.80 -12.76 -3.85
CA VAL A 197 -0.36 -12.62 -3.79
C VAL A 197 0.29 -13.83 -4.47
N PRO A 198 0.92 -13.64 -5.64
CA PRO A 198 1.74 -14.65 -6.29
C PRO A 198 2.98 -14.99 -5.48
N SER A 199 3.25 -16.29 -5.29
CA SER A 199 4.42 -16.81 -4.57
C SER A 199 5.31 -17.66 -5.47
N TYR A 200 5.75 -17.07 -6.58
CA TYR A 200 6.70 -17.69 -7.51
C TYR A 200 8.11 -17.14 -7.25
N PRO A 201 9.00 -17.83 -6.51
CA PRO A 201 10.24 -17.24 -5.97
C PRO A 201 11.21 -16.68 -7.02
N PHE A 202 11.14 -17.21 -8.25
CA PHE A 202 11.99 -16.80 -9.38
C PHE A 202 11.31 -15.79 -10.32
N SER A 203 10.10 -15.36 -9.99
CA SER A 203 9.33 -14.43 -10.81
C SER A 203 9.55 -12.98 -10.39
N TYR A 204 9.56 -12.07 -11.36
CA TYR A 204 9.46 -10.64 -11.10
C TYR A 204 8.18 -10.26 -10.33
N TYR A 205 7.15 -11.12 -10.40
CA TYR A 205 5.86 -10.95 -9.72
C TYR A 205 5.85 -11.48 -8.29
N TYR A 206 6.97 -12.04 -7.79
CA TYR A 206 7.03 -12.60 -6.45
C TYR A 206 6.57 -11.58 -5.41
N SER A 207 5.62 -11.99 -4.56
CA SER A 207 5.12 -11.18 -3.45
C SER A 207 4.38 -9.90 -3.85
N LYS A 208 4.17 -9.63 -5.15
CA LYS A 208 3.53 -8.41 -5.66
C LYS A 208 2.08 -8.67 -6.06
N TRP A 209 1.18 -7.84 -5.56
CA TRP A 209 -0.25 -8.13 -5.62
C TRP A 209 -0.83 -7.93 -7.01
N ILE A 210 -1.81 -8.76 -7.33
CA ILE A 210 -2.66 -8.65 -8.53
C ILE A 210 -4.13 -8.74 -8.10
N ASN A 211 -5.07 -8.29 -8.93
CA ASN A 211 -6.49 -8.25 -8.56
C ASN A 211 -7.43 -9.13 -9.40
N PRO A 212 -7.30 -10.46 -9.42
CA PRO A 212 -8.13 -11.31 -10.26
C PRO A 212 -9.63 -11.27 -9.89
N PRO A 213 -10.51 -11.82 -10.75
CA PRO A 213 -11.92 -12.00 -10.42
C PRO A 213 -12.13 -12.84 -9.17
N CYS A 214 -13.04 -12.40 -8.30
CA CYS A 214 -13.32 -13.04 -7.01
C CYS A 214 -13.84 -14.49 -7.12
N GLU A 215 -14.39 -14.87 -8.28
CA GLU A 215 -14.90 -16.21 -8.59
C GLU A 215 -13.79 -17.23 -8.91
N ASN A 216 -12.54 -16.77 -9.06
CA ASN A 216 -11.41 -17.66 -9.27
C ASN A 216 -11.22 -18.59 -8.06
N TYR A 217 -10.77 -19.82 -8.32
CA TYR A 217 -10.45 -20.77 -7.27
C TYR A 217 -8.96 -20.71 -7.00
N GLU A 218 -8.60 -20.10 -5.87
CA GLU A 218 -7.21 -19.95 -5.44
C GLU A 218 -7.07 -20.52 -4.01
N PRO A 219 -5.90 -21.00 -3.61
CA PRO A 219 -5.57 -21.18 -2.21
C PRO A 219 -5.57 -19.83 -1.47
N PHE A 220 -5.55 -19.85 -0.14
CA PHE A 220 -5.77 -18.63 0.65
C PHE A 220 -4.99 -18.63 1.96
N ILE A 221 -4.78 -17.42 2.51
CA ILE A 221 -4.07 -17.23 3.76
C ILE A 221 -5.02 -16.60 4.76
N CYS A 222 -5.21 -17.26 5.91
CA CYS A 222 -5.92 -16.69 7.05
C CYS A 222 -4.93 -16.05 8.02
N TYR A 223 -5.39 -15.07 8.79
CA TYR A 223 -4.67 -14.61 9.98
C TYR A 223 -5.49 -14.83 11.25
N GLY A 224 -4.80 -15.01 12.36
CA GLY A 224 -5.42 -15.03 13.67
C GLY A 224 -4.43 -15.19 14.81
N LYS A 225 -4.96 -15.10 16.03
CA LYS A 225 -4.24 -15.45 17.26
C LYS A 225 -4.26 -16.97 17.44
N LEU A 226 -3.15 -17.58 17.83
CA LEU A 226 -3.20 -18.98 18.25
C LEU A 226 -4.04 -19.10 19.53
N PRO A 227 -4.86 -20.15 19.68
CA PRO A 227 -5.60 -20.40 20.93
C PRO A 227 -4.69 -20.64 22.15
N TYR A 228 -3.37 -20.77 21.96
CA TYR A 228 -2.37 -21.01 23.01
C TYR A 228 -1.17 -20.03 22.95
N SER A 229 -1.30 -18.85 22.33
CA SER A 229 -0.19 -17.89 22.35
C SER A 229 0.09 -17.41 23.78
N PRO A 230 1.35 -17.48 24.27
CA PRO A 230 1.78 -16.83 25.49
C PRO A 230 1.45 -15.32 25.47
N PRO A 231 1.20 -14.68 26.62
CA PRO A 231 0.79 -13.27 26.70
C PRO A 231 1.70 -12.25 26.01
N ASP A 232 2.94 -12.63 25.70
CA ASP A 232 3.99 -11.72 25.22
C ASP A 232 4.34 -11.89 23.73
N LEU A 233 3.62 -12.73 22.97
CA LEU A 233 3.82 -12.87 21.52
C LEU A 233 2.88 -11.92 20.74
N PRO A 234 3.37 -11.15 19.75
CA PRO A 234 2.52 -10.32 18.92
C PRO A 234 1.45 -11.17 18.20
N ASP A 235 0.25 -10.61 18.18
CA ASP A 235 -1.04 -11.26 17.91
C ASP A 235 -1.33 -11.61 16.44
N ILE A 236 -0.33 -12.01 15.67
CA ILE A 236 -0.52 -12.24 14.23
C ILE A 236 0.23 -13.51 13.84
N MET A 237 -0.48 -14.55 13.43
CA MET A 237 0.07 -15.61 12.58
C MET A 237 -0.69 -15.62 11.27
N MET A 238 0.06 -15.62 10.16
CA MET A 238 -0.49 -15.88 8.83
C MET A 238 -0.24 -17.34 8.50
N THR A 239 -1.30 -18.09 8.19
CA THR A 239 -1.21 -19.50 7.81
C THR A 239 -1.86 -19.74 6.46
N GLY A 240 -1.16 -20.42 5.56
CA GLY A 240 -1.73 -20.88 4.30
C GLY A 240 -2.54 -22.16 4.50
N GLU A 241 -3.79 -22.17 4.03
CA GLU A 241 -4.66 -23.36 4.04
C GLU A 241 -5.02 -23.79 2.62
N LEU A 242 -5.19 -25.11 2.45
CA LEU A 242 -5.43 -25.80 1.18
C LEU A 242 -6.79 -26.51 1.19
#